data_AF-G7KS02-F1
#
_entry.id   AF-G7KS02-F1
#
_cell.length_a   1.000
_cell.length_b   1.000
_cell.length_c   1.000
_cell.angle_alpha   90.00
_cell.angle_beta   90.00
_cell.angle_gamma   90.00
#
_symmetry.space_group_name_H-M   'P 1'
#
loop_
_entity.id
_entity.type
_entity.pdbx_description
1 polymer ?
#
loop_
_entity_poly.entity_id
_entity_poly.type
_entity_poly.pdbx_seq_one_letter_code
_entity_poly.pdbx_strand_id
1 'polypeptide(L)'
;MTHFCSFDKGGYLFLPSYVMRTHGVKQQREAVKKVPRKQLEPVFEALDTLGNTKWRVNNKVLSVVDRIWAGGGRLAGLVDRNDVEIPEELESDDEAEKKKWKWKVKSVKKENRERYSLRCDTELKLAVARKMKDEECFYYPHNLDFRGRAYPMHPHLNHLGSDVCRGILEFADGRPLGKSGLHWLKIHLANLYGGGVDKLSNEGRITFVENHLDEIFDSAEQPMEGRRWWLNAEDPFQFLAACMTLTEALKISTPESFISHIPVHQDGSCNGLQHYAALGRDKLGAAAVNLVAGEKPADVYSGIAARVLAIMKIDAQKDPETFSEARHAKILVNQVDRKLVKQTVMTSVYGVTYIGAREQIKRRLKERDAIADDSELFGAACYAAKVTLTALQEMFEGARSIMNWLGDCAKVIASENEPVCWTTPLGLPVVQPYRYQGRHIVKTSLQMLTLKRETDKVMVKRQRTAFPPNFVHSLDGSHMMMTAIACKKAGLSFAGVHDSYWTHACDVDNMNRILREKFVELYETPILENLLESFQESFPSLEFPPLPERGNLDLNEVLESPYFFN
;
A
#
# COMPACT_ATOMS: atom_id res chain seq x y z
N MET A 1 6.94 19.87 17.85
CA MET A 1 6.78 20.11 16.39
C MET A 1 5.93 21.36 16.20
N THR A 2 5.95 21.99 15.03
CA THR A 2 5.13 23.17 14.73
C THR A 2 3.90 22.79 13.91
N HIS A 3 2.79 23.48 14.15
CA HIS A 3 1.57 23.34 13.35
C HIS A 3 1.76 23.90 11.94
N PHE A 4 1.20 23.23 10.93
CA PHE A 4 1.22 23.77 9.58
C PHE A 4 0.37 25.03 9.44
N CYS A 5 0.97 26.09 8.91
CA CYS A 5 0.32 27.39 8.73
C CYS A 5 0.44 27.94 7.30
N SER A 6 1.43 27.46 6.53
CA SER A 6 1.63 27.78 5.12
C SER A 6 2.36 26.63 4.43
N PHE A 7 2.54 26.75 3.11
CA PHE A 7 3.25 25.75 2.29
C PHE A 7 4.62 25.34 2.85
N ASP A 8 5.37 26.26 3.46
CA ASP A 8 6.76 26.14 3.92
C ASP A 8 6.94 26.40 5.43
N LYS A 9 5.85 26.38 6.21
CA LYS A 9 5.88 26.55 7.67
C LYS A 9 5.01 25.51 8.36
N GLY A 10 5.66 24.64 9.13
CA GLY A 10 5.07 23.56 9.92
C GLY A 10 6.08 22.42 10.12
N GLY A 11 5.69 21.36 10.83
CA GLY A 11 6.51 20.17 11.01
C GLY A 11 7.67 20.37 12.01
N TYR A 12 8.91 20.53 11.51
CA TYR A 12 10.07 20.67 12.39
C TYR A 12 10.08 22.03 13.13
N LEU A 13 10.80 22.09 14.26
CA LEU A 13 10.90 23.33 15.06
C LEU A 13 11.81 24.37 14.38
N PHE A 14 12.94 23.93 13.82
CA PHE A 14 13.98 24.82 13.28
C PHE A 14 14.23 24.63 11.78
N LEU A 15 13.96 23.44 11.24
CA LEU A 15 14.18 23.15 9.82
C LEU A 15 12.93 23.53 9.02
N PRO A 16 13.09 24.14 7.83
CA PRO A 16 11.96 24.37 6.95
C PRO A 16 11.37 23.03 6.49
N SER A 17 10.06 22.89 6.63
CA SER A 17 9.32 21.76 6.11
C SER A 17 8.26 22.22 5.13
N TYR A 18 8.04 21.40 4.11
CA TYR A 18 7.05 21.67 3.08
C TYR A 18 5.85 20.76 3.24
N VAL A 19 4.65 21.32 3.10
CA VAL A 19 3.37 20.59 3.13
C VAL A 19 3.33 19.52 2.04
N MET A 20 3.86 19.81 0.84
CA MET A 20 3.81 18.93 -0.33
C MET A 20 5.21 18.67 -0.89
N ARG A 21 5.51 17.40 -1.18
CA ARG A 21 6.71 16.95 -1.91
C ARG A 21 6.52 17.22 -3.40
N THR A 22 7.03 18.34 -3.88
CA THR A 22 6.90 18.73 -5.30
C THR A 22 8.03 18.22 -6.20
N HIS A 23 9.12 17.67 -5.62
CA HIS A 23 10.31 17.23 -6.36
C HIS A 23 10.86 18.25 -7.36
N GLY A 24 10.72 19.55 -7.07
CA GLY A 24 11.18 20.65 -7.91
C GLY A 24 10.18 21.16 -8.95
N VAL A 25 8.99 20.54 -9.06
CA VAL A 25 7.94 20.94 -10.01
C VAL A 25 7.37 22.30 -9.58
N LYS A 26 7.64 23.33 -10.40
CA LYS A 26 7.25 24.71 -10.08
C LYS A 26 5.73 24.87 -9.97
N GLN A 27 4.97 24.31 -10.91
CA GLN A 27 3.52 24.48 -10.97
C GLN A 27 2.79 23.93 -9.73
N GLN A 28 3.23 22.79 -9.20
CA GLN A 28 2.69 22.22 -7.96
C GLN A 28 2.91 23.18 -6.77
N ARG A 29 4.13 23.72 -6.66
CA ARG A 29 4.45 24.70 -5.60
C ARG A 29 3.59 25.96 -5.70
N GLU A 30 3.47 26.52 -6.91
CA GLU A 30 2.67 27.73 -7.11
C GLU A 30 1.18 27.46 -6.89
N ALA A 31 0.65 26.30 -7.27
CA ALA A 31 -0.74 25.92 -7.05
C ALA A 31 -1.08 25.93 -5.55
N VAL A 32 -0.26 25.30 -4.71
CA VAL A 32 -0.49 25.27 -3.26
C VAL A 32 -0.30 26.65 -2.63
N LYS A 33 0.65 27.46 -3.12
CA LYS A 33 0.90 28.82 -2.58
C LYS A 33 -0.20 29.83 -2.94
N LYS A 34 -0.89 29.66 -4.06
CA LYS A 34 -1.94 30.59 -4.53
C LYS A 34 -3.28 30.37 -3.84
N VAL A 35 -3.53 29.17 -3.33
CA VAL A 35 -4.79 28.82 -2.67
C VAL A 35 -4.89 29.54 -1.30
N PRO A 36 -6.06 30.11 -0.95
CA PRO A 36 -6.27 30.74 0.35
C PRO A 36 -5.99 29.76 1.50
N ARG A 37 -5.36 30.24 2.58
CA ARG A 37 -5.08 29.41 3.77
C ARG A 37 -6.31 28.65 4.27
N LYS A 38 -7.48 29.30 4.30
CA LYS A 38 -8.75 28.73 4.74
C LYS A 38 -9.14 27.46 3.98
N GLN A 39 -8.83 27.38 2.69
CA GLN A 39 -9.10 26.21 1.87
C GLN A 39 -8.18 25.02 2.25
N LEU A 40 -6.98 25.27 2.77
CA LEU A 40 -6.03 24.24 3.19
C LEU A 40 -6.10 23.89 4.69
N GLU A 41 -6.96 24.57 5.47
CA GLU A 41 -7.10 24.31 6.91
C GLU A 41 -7.38 22.84 7.24
N PRO A 42 -8.30 22.13 6.55
CA PRO A 42 -8.53 20.72 6.82
C PRO A 42 -7.27 19.88 6.57
N VAL A 43 -6.50 20.19 5.53
CA VAL A 43 -5.26 19.50 5.21
C VAL A 43 -4.21 19.71 6.31
N PHE A 44 -4.06 20.94 6.80
CA PHE A 44 -3.14 21.24 7.91
C PHE A 44 -3.58 20.55 9.21
N GLU A 45 -4.88 20.58 9.53
CA GLU A 45 -5.42 19.90 10.69
C GLU A 45 -5.15 18.38 10.64
N ALA A 46 -5.29 17.76 9.46
CA ALA A 46 -5.00 16.34 9.28
C ALA A 46 -3.50 16.02 9.44
N LEU A 47 -2.61 16.81 8.83
CA LEU A 47 -1.15 16.63 8.99
C LEU A 47 -0.69 16.80 10.44
N ASP A 48 -1.26 17.79 11.13
CA ASP A 48 -0.98 18.01 12.56
C ASP A 48 -1.52 16.86 13.39
N THR A 49 -2.69 16.32 13.05
CA THR A 49 -3.28 15.15 13.73
C THR A 49 -2.38 13.92 13.61
N LEU A 50 -1.95 13.59 12.38
CA LEU A 50 -1.01 12.50 12.13
C LEU A 50 0.35 12.73 12.82
N GLY A 51 0.80 13.98 12.87
CA GLY A 51 2.06 14.35 13.52
C GLY A 51 2.02 14.28 15.04
N ASN A 52 0.88 14.56 15.65
CA ASN A 52 0.75 14.60 17.11
C ASN A 52 0.66 13.23 17.78
N THR A 53 0.55 12.15 17.01
CA THR A 53 0.58 10.80 17.55
C THR A 53 1.95 10.50 18.14
N LYS A 54 1.97 10.15 19.44
CA LYS A 54 3.18 9.84 20.18
C LYS A 54 3.60 8.39 19.95
N TRP A 55 4.86 8.21 19.60
CA TRP A 55 5.46 6.90 19.39
C TRP A 55 6.56 6.65 20.41
N ARG A 56 6.80 5.37 20.72
CA ARG A 56 7.99 4.92 21.43
C ARG A 56 8.52 3.63 20.81
N VAL A 57 9.72 3.24 21.22
CA VAL A 57 10.33 1.97 20.82
C VAL A 57 9.81 0.84 21.71
N ASN A 58 9.30 -0.22 21.10
CA ASN A 58 9.05 -1.49 21.77
C ASN A 58 10.40 -2.20 22.00
N ASN A 59 10.93 -2.04 23.21
CA ASN A 59 12.24 -2.55 23.59
C ASN A 59 12.32 -4.08 23.61
N LYS A 60 11.19 -4.78 23.81
CA LYS A 60 11.14 -6.25 23.82
C LYS A 60 11.37 -6.78 22.41
N VAL A 61 10.69 -6.22 21.41
CA VAL A 61 10.86 -6.59 20.01
C VAL A 61 12.22 -6.13 19.47
N LEU A 62 12.66 -4.90 19.81
CA LEU A 62 14.00 -4.42 19.41
C LEU A 62 15.11 -5.37 19.90
N SER A 63 15.01 -5.87 21.14
CA SER A 63 15.97 -6.84 21.68
C SER A 63 16.03 -8.14 20.85
N VAL A 64 14.87 -8.68 20.45
CA VAL A 64 14.81 -9.87 19.59
C VAL A 64 15.44 -9.58 18.22
N VAL A 65 15.09 -8.45 17.61
CA VAL A 65 15.65 -8.03 16.31
C VAL A 65 17.17 -7.87 16.39
N ASP A 66 17.68 -7.23 17.44
CA ASP A 66 19.11 -7.05 17.66
C ASP A 66 19.83 -8.38 17.85
N ARG A 67 19.24 -9.34 18.57
CA ARG A 67 19.80 -10.70 18.71
C ARG A 67 19.87 -11.44 17.38
N ILE A 68 18.80 -11.39 16.57
CA ILE A 68 18.79 -12.01 15.23
C ILE A 68 19.84 -11.35 14.34
N TRP A 69 19.92 -10.02 14.36
CA TRP A 69 20.87 -9.28 13.56
C TRP A 69 22.32 -9.55 13.97
N ALA A 70 22.60 -9.58 15.27
CA ALA A 70 23.91 -9.96 15.80
C ALA A 70 24.31 -11.39 15.39
N GLY A 71 23.33 -12.31 15.32
CA GLY A 71 23.51 -13.71 14.88
C GLY A 71 23.65 -13.93 13.36
N GLY A 72 23.66 -12.87 12.54
CA GLY A 72 23.88 -12.97 11.10
C GLY A 72 22.67 -12.65 10.22
N GLY A 73 21.51 -12.31 10.80
CA GLY A 73 20.27 -12.06 10.06
C GLY A 73 19.58 -13.36 9.62
N ARG A 74 19.00 -13.39 8.40
CA ARG A 74 18.30 -14.52 7.76
C ARG A 74 16.97 -14.98 8.36
N LEU A 75 16.56 -14.46 9.50
CA LEU A 75 15.32 -14.86 10.17
C LEU A 75 14.27 -13.76 10.06
N ALA A 76 12.99 -14.13 9.99
CA ALA A 76 11.85 -13.20 9.98
C ALA A 76 11.98 -12.09 8.90
N GLY A 77 12.49 -12.44 7.71
CA GLY A 77 12.67 -11.50 6.61
C GLY A 77 13.88 -10.56 6.71
N LEU A 78 14.71 -10.67 7.75
CA LEU A 78 15.99 -9.93 7.81
C LEU A 78 16.99 -10.49 6.80
N VAL A 79 17.65 -9.59 6.09
CA VAL A 79 18.68 -9.93 5.09
C VAL A 79 19.88 -10.65 5.73
N ASP A 80 20.53 -11.53 4.97
CA ASP A 80 21.80 -12.14 5.40
C ASP A 80 22.91 -11.08 5.48
N ARG A 81 23.65 -11.08 6.60
CA ARG A 81 24.80 -10.21 6.80
C ARG A 81 25.98 -10.55 5.90
N ASN A 82 26.04 -11.79 5.40
CA ASN A 82 27.11 -12.26 4.54
C ASN A 82 26.73 -12.21 3.06
N ASP A 83 27.75 -12.05 2.23
CA ASP A 83 27.63 -12.19 0.78
C ASP A 83 27.59 -13.66 0.39
N VAL A 84 26.90 -13.95 -0.72
CA VAL A 84 26.99 -15.25 -1.40
C VAL A 84 28.37 -15.36 -2.02
N GLU A 85 29.01 -16.51 -1.84
CA GLU A 85 30.30 -16.81 -2.43
C GLU A 85 30.24 -16.73 -3.96
N ILE A 86 31.21 -16.03 -4.54
CA ILE A 86 31.33 -15.93 -6.00
C ILE A 86 31.88 -17.26 -6.51
N PRO A 87 31.21 -17.92 -7.49
CA PRO A 87 31.70 -19.17 -8.04
C PRO A 87 33.13 -19.01 -8.58
N GLU A 88 34.00 -19.96 -8.24
CA GLU A 88 35.36 -20.05 -8.79
C GLU A 88 35.33 -20.15 -10.31
N GLU A 89 36.38 -19.62 -10.94
CA GLU A 89 36.52 -19.66 -12.40
C GLU A 89 36.59 -21.11 -12.90
N LEU A 90 35.80 -21.41 -13.93
CA LEU A 90 35.82 -22.74 -14.55
C LEU A 90 37.04 -22.85 -15.47
N GLU A 91 37.93 -23.79 -15.17
CA GLU A 91 38.95 -24.29 -16.10
C GLU A 91 38.31 -25.29 -17.09
N SER A 92 37.44 -24.80 -17.96
CA SER A 92 36.85 -25.56 -19.07
C SER A 92 37.03 -24.77 -20.35
N ASP A 93 37.32 -25.43 -21.47
CA ASP A 93 37.39 -24.80 -22.79
C ASP A 93 36.03 -24.72 -23.50
N ASP A 94 34.97 -25.28 -22.92
CA ASP A 94 33.62 -25.18 -23.48
C ASP A 94 33.03 -23.76 -23.30
N GLU A 95 32.77 -23.09 -24.43
CA GLU A 95 32.15 -21.77 -24.47
C GLU A 95 30.74 -21.74 -23.87
N ALA A 96 29.98 -22.83 -23.95
CA ALA A 96 28.65 -22.91 -23.34
C ALA A 96 28.73 -22.91 -21.81
N GLU A 97 29.69 -23.65 -21.26
CA GLU A 97 29.97 -23.69 -19.81
C GLU A 97 30.53 -22.37 -19.30
N LYS A 98 31.51 -21.76 -20.01
CA LYS A 98 32.02 -20.42 -19.69
C LYS A 98 30.90 -19.38 -19.68
N LYS A 99 29.99 -19.43 -20.65
CA LYS A 99 28.83 -18.53 -20.71
C LYS A 99 27.91 -18.75 -19.52
N LYS A 100 27.56 -20.00 -19.19
CA LYS A 100 26.73 -20.34 -18.02
C LYS A 100 27.36 -19.86 -16.72
N TRP A 101 28.66 -20.03 -16.55
CA TRP A 101 29.42 -19.51 -15.41
C TRP A 101 29.39 -17.98 -15.33
N LYS A 102 29.66 -17.27 -16.44
CA LYS A 102 29.57 -15.79 -16.49
C LYS A 102 28.18 -15.30 -16.06
N TRP A 103 27.11 -15.97 -16.47
CA TRP A 103 25.76 -15.67 -16.02
C TRP A 103 25.56 -15.92 -14.52
N LYS A 104 26.05 -17.04 -14.00
CA LYS A 104 26.01 -17.36 -12.57
C LYS A 104 26.75 -16.31 -11.73
N VAL A 105 27.98 -15.96 -12.11
CA VAL A 105 28.77 -14.90 -11.46
C VAL A 105 28.04 -13.56 -11.51
N LYS A 106 27.46 -13.19 -12.65
CA LYS A 106 26.68 -11.95 -12.78
C LYS A 106 25.46 -11.94 -11.87
N SER A 107 24.77 -13.07 -11.74
CA SER A 107 23.63 -13.24 -10.84
C SER A 107 24.04 -13.08 -9.38
N VAL A 108 25.09 -13.78 -8.94
CA VAL A 108 25.62 -13.69 -7.57
C VAL A 108 26.08 -12.27 -7.23
N LYS A 109 26.83 -11.62 -8.14
CA LYS A 109 27.22 -10.21 -7.96
C LYS A 109 26.03 -9.27 -7.87
N LYS A 110 24.94 -9.55 -8.59
CA LYS A 110 23.70 -8.77 -8.49
C LYS A 110 23.05 -8.96 -7.12
N GLU A 111 22.91 -10.21 -6.68
CA GLU A 111 22.36 -10.55 -5.37
C GLU A 111 23.16 -9.90 -4.23
N ASN A 112 24.50 -9.97 -4.24
CA ASN A 112 25.33 -9.34 -3.21
C ASN A 112 25.16 -7.81 -3.16
N ARG A 113 24.97 -7.14 -4.32
CA ARG A 113 24.65 -5.70 -4.33
C ARG A 113 23.28 -5.40 -3.73
N GLU A 114 22.27 -6.24 -4.02
CA GLU A 114 20.93 -6.11 -3.46
C GLU A 114 20.96 -6.35 -1.94
N ARG A 115 21.65 -7.41 -1.48
CA ARG A 115 21.87 -7.67 -0.05
C ARG A 115 22.60 -6.53 0.64
N TYR A 116 23.67 -6.00 0.04
CA TYR A 116 24.39 -4.84 0.59
C TYR A 116 23.46 -3.63 0.81
N SER A 117 22.64 -3.29 -0.19
CA SER A 117 21.67 -2.21 -0.06
C SER A 117 20.68 -2.44 1.09
N LEU A 118 20.16 -3.67 1.22
CA LEU A 118 19.24 -4.04 2.29
C LEU A 118 19.91 -4.00 3.67
N ARG A 119 21.17 -4.44 3.78
CA ARG A 119 21.94 -4.37 5.03
C ARG A 119 22.12 -2.92 5.48
N CYS A 120 22.47 -2.02 4.57
CA CYS A 120 22.58 -0.59 4.89
C CYS A 120 21.24 -0.02 5.38
N ASP A 121 20.13 -0.37 4.73
CA ASP A 121 18.79 0.06 5.15
C ASP A 121 18.43 -0.48 6.55
N THR A 122 18.68 -1.76 6.82
CA THR A 122 18.48 -2.37 8.15
C THR A 122 19.33 -1.67 9.21
N GLU A 123 20.62 -1.44 8.97
CA GLU A 123 21.51 -0.78 9.92
C GLU A 123 21.07 0.65 10.24
N LEU A 124 20.61 1.42 9.24
CA LEU A 124 20.09 2.78 9.46
C LEU A 124 18.84 2.76 10.36
N LYS A 125 17.91 1.82 10.13
CA LYS A 125 16.71 1.64 10.96
C LYS A 125 17.07 1.28 12.39
N LEU A 126 17.95 0.31 12.58
CA LEU A 126 18.38 -0.13 13.91
C LEU A 126 19.20 0.94 14.63
N ALA A 127 20.03 1.70 13.93
CA ALA A 127 20.78 2.82 14.52
C ALA A 127 19.83 3.90 15.08
N VAL A 128 18.76 4.24 14.34
CA VAL A 128 17.73 5.16 14.83
C VAL A 128 16.98 4.53 16.01
N ALA A 129 16.53 3.28 15.89
CA ALA A 129 15.79 2.62 16.97
C ALA A 129 16.60 2.56 18.27
N ARG A 130 17.87 2.13 18.21
CA ARG A 130 18.78 2.06 19.36
C ARG A 130 19.04 3.43 19.99
N LYS A 131 19.04 4.50 19.20
CA LYS A 131 19.21 5.87 19.70
C LYS A 131 17.96 6.38 20.41
N MET A 132 16.78 5.99 19.93
CA MET A 132 15.48 6.45 20.45
C MET A 132 14.90 5.54 21.54
N LYS A 133 15.57 4.41 21.87
CA LYS A 133 15.02 3.34 22.72
C LYS A 133 14.73 3.75 24.17
N ASP A 134 15.47 4.74 24.66
CA ASP A 134 15.41 5.24 26.03
C ASP A 134 14.58 6.54 26.13
N GLU A 135 14.11 7.07 25.00
CA GLU A 135 13.22 8.24 24.95
C GLU A 135 11.80 7.83 25.37
N GLU A 136 11.16 8.62 26.24
CA GLU A 136 9.78 8.36 26.69
C GLU A 136 8.80 8.35 25.51
N CYS A 137 8.93 9.34 24.62
CA CYS A 137 8.19 9.40 23.37
C CYS A 137 8.89 10.28 22.33
N PHE A 138 8.50 10.07 21.06
CA PHE A 138 8.86 10.93 19.94
C PHE A 138 7.70 11.00 18.93
N TYR A 139 7.86 11.88 17.94
CA TYR A 139 6.80 12.21 16.99
C TYR A 139 7.32 12.21 15.55
N TYR A 140 6.41 11.99 14.60
CA TYR A 140 6.72 12.04 13.17
C TYR A 140 5.97 13.17 12.49
N PRO A 141 6.61 14.29 12.11
CA PRO A 141 5.93 15.29 11.30
C PRO A 141 5.61 14.68 9.94
N HIS A 142 4.42 14.96 9.41
CA HIS A 142 3.95 14.42 8.14
C HIS A 142 3.95 15.49 7.04
N ASN A 143 4.16 15.06 5.81
CA ASN A 143 3.89 15.86 4.61
C ASN A 143 3.14 15.01 3.58
N LEU A 144 2.73 15.64 2.48
CA LEU A 144 1.99 15.00 1.41
C LEU A 144 2.88 14.77 0.20
N ASP A 145 2.56 13.74 -0.59
CA ASP A 145 2.92 13.77 -2.00
C ASP A 145 2.04 14.76 -2.79
N PHE A 146 2.28 14.90 -4.09
CA PHE A 146 1.49 15.82 -4.92
C PHE A 146 0.01 15.43 -5.06
N ARG A 147 -0.37 14.22 -4.67
CA ARG A 147 -1.74 13.67 -4.80
C ARG A 147 -2.51 13.82 -3.50
N GLY A 148 -1.85 14.15 -2.39
CA GLY A 148 -2.47 14.31 -1.09
C GLY A 148 -2.32 13.09 -0.18
N ARG A 149 -1.52 12.08 -0.52
CA ARG A 149 -1.20 10.99 0.42
C ARG A 149 -0.16 11.45 1.43
N ALA A 150 -0.42 11.21 2.71
CA ALA A 150 0.48 11.60 3.79
C ALA A 150 1.62 10.60 4.03
N TYR A 151 2.77 11.13 4.43
CA TYR A 151 4.00 10.39 4.72
C TYR A 151 4.75 11.05 5.89
N PRO A 152 5.30 10.27 6.83
CA PRO A 152 6.31 10.75 7.76
C PRO A 152 7.48 11.39 7.01
N MET A 153 8.00 12.49 7.55
CA MET A 153 9.19 13.15 7.00
C MET A 153 10.49 12.41 7.34
N HIS A 154 10.53 11.68 8.47
CA HIS A 154 11.72 10.91 8.83
C HIS A 154 11.83 9.65 7.96
N PRO A 155 12.94 9.45 7.22
CA PRO A 155 12.99 8.46 6.14
C PRO A 155 13.33 7.03 6.57
N HIS A 156 13.93 6.83 7.75
CA HIS A 156 14.51 5.53 8.12
C HIS A 156 13.57 4.69 9.00
N LEU A 157 13.37 5.10 10.26
CA LEU A 157 12.44 4.43 11.17
C LEU A 157 11.13 5.22 11.24
N ASN A 158 10.05 4.65 10.73
CA ASN A 158 8.69 5.18 10.84
C ASN A 158 7.68 4.05 10.58
N HIS A 159 6.41 4.29 10.92
CA HIS A 159 5.34 3.28 10.85
C HIS A 159 4.89 2.93 9.42
N LEU A 160 5.25 3.73 8.40
CA LEU A 160 5.08 3.34 6.99
C LEU A 160 6.14 2.33 6.51
N GLY A 161 7.15 2.04 7.34
CA GLY A 161 8.22 1.11 7.04
C GLY A 161 7.80 -0.37 6.96
N SER A 162 8.81 -1.23 6.87
CA SER A 162 8.68 -2.69 6.84
C SER A 162 8.18 -3.26 8.17
N ASP A 163 7.84 -4.56 8.20
CA ASP A 163 7.44 -5.30 9.40
C ASP A 163 8.35 -5.02 10.61
N VAL A 164 9.68 -5.03 10.43
CA VAL A 164 10.66 -4.64 11.49
C VAL A 164 10.37 -3.26 12.07
N CYS A 165 10.09 -2.26 11.24
CA CYS A 165 9.80 -0.90 11.71
C CYS A 165 8.50 -0.86 12.52
N ARG A 166 7.47 -1.58 12.05
CA ARG A 166 6.15 -1.60 12.68
C ARG A 166 6.15 -2.40 13.98
N GLY A 167 6.84 -3.54 14.03
CA GLY A 167 6.98 -4.34 15.25
C GLY A 167 7.81 -3.64 16.34
N ILE A 168 8.77 -2.79 15.97
CA ILE A 168 9.59 -2.01 16.93
C ILE A 168 8.86 -0.73 17.38
N LEU A 169 7.79 -0.28 16.71
CA LEU A 169 7.11 0.97 17.03
C LEU A 169 5.74 0.70 17.67
N GLU A 170 5.46 1.38 18.78
CA GLU A 170 4.16 1.34 19.45
C GLU A 170 3.76 2.73 19.93
N PHE A 171 2.49 2.93 20.30
CA PHE A 171 2.05 4.21 20.85
C PHE A 171 2.67 4.46 22.22
N ALA A 172 3.14 5.69 22.46
CA ALA A 172 3.72 6.02 23.75
C ALA A 172 2.65 6.13 24.84
N ASP A 173 1.54 6.78 24.53
CA ASP A 173 0.36 6.80 25.39
C ASP A 173 -0.31 5.43 25.31
N GLY A 174 -0.69 4.83 26.45
CA GLY A 174 -1.38 3.54 26.50
C GLY A 174 -2.86 3.70 26.86
N ARG A 175 -3.67 2.69 26.52
CA ARG A 175 -5.10 2.65 26.92
C ARG A 175 -5.48 1.28 27.49
N PRO A 176 -6.39 1.22 28.49
CA PRO A 176 -6.91 -0.06 28.96
C PRO A 176 -7.61 -0.79 27.81
N LEU A 177 -7.39 -2.09 27.68
CA LEU A 177 -8.00 -2.90 26.62
C LEU A 177 -9.53 -2.82 26.66
N GLY A 178 -10.13 -2.92 27.85
CA GLY A 178 -11.55 -3.19 27.97
C GLY A 178 -11.95 -4.52 27.31
N LYS A 179 -13.25 -4.82 27.29
CA LYS A 179 -13.76 -6.04 26.64
C LYS A 179 -13.56 -6.01 25.12
N SER A 180 -13.87 -4.87 24.50
CA SER A 180 -13.71 -4.68 23.05
C SER A 180 -12.23 -4.73 22.62
N GLY A 181 -11.31 -4.11 23.37
CA GLY A 181 -9.90 -4.15 22.98
C GLY A 181 -9.25 -5.52 23.12
N LEU A 182 -9.64 -6.34 24.10
CA LEU A 182 -9.15 -7.73 24.14
C LEU A 182 -9.64 -8.54 22.93
N HIS A 183 -10.89 -8.33 22.52
CA HIS A 183 -11.46 -8.94 21.31
C HIS A 183 -10.70 -8.51 20.05
N TRP A 184 -10.48 -7.21 19.86
CA TRP A 184 -9.74 -6.67 18.72
C TRP A 184 -8.26 -7.02 18.71
N LEU A 185 -7.62 -7.19 19.87
CA LEU A 185 -6.24 -7.67 19.95
C LEU A 185 -6.10 -9.10 19.41
N LYS A 186 -7.08 -9.98 19.69
CA LYS A 186 -7.13 -11.35 19.14
C LYS A 186 -7.37 -11.33 17.63
N ILE A 187 -8.30 -10.51 17.15
CA ILE A 187 -8.52 -10.34 15.70
C ILE A 187 -7.24 -9.81 15.03
N HIS A 188 -6.56 -8.85 15.64
CA HIS A 188 -5.32 -8.30 15.11
C HIS A 188 -4.21 -9.34 14.98
N LEU A 189 -4.04 -10.21 16.00
CA LEU A 189 -3.13 -11.35 15.92
C LEU A 189 -3.45 -12.27 14.74
N ALA A 190 -4.72 -12.64 14.57
CA ALA A 190 -5.17 -13.48 13.47
C ALA A 190 -4.90 -12.84 12.09
N ASN A 191 -5.10 -11.52 11.99
CA ASN A 191 -4.80 -10.76 10.77
C ASN A 191 -3.30 -10.76 10.45
N LEU A 192 -2.45 -10.50 11.46
CA LEU A 192 -0.99 -10.49 11.31
C LEU A 192 -0.41 -11.88 11.00
N TYR A 193 -1.05 -12.95 11.51
CA TYR A 193 -0.67 -14.32 11.15
C TYR A 193 -0.86 -14.56 9.65
N GLY A 194 -1.96 -14.07 9.07
CA GLY A 194 -2.25 -14.17 7.64
C GLY A 194 -2.53 -15.61 7.21
N GLY A 195 -2.08 -16.01 6.02
CA GLY A 195 -2.21 -17.40 5.56
C GLY A 195 -3.65 -17.87 5.32
N GLY A 196 -4.60 -16.95 5.15
CA GLY A 196 -6.03 -17.24 4.99
C GLY A 196 -6.82 -17.14 6.30
N VAL A 197 -6.16 -17.02 7.45
CA VAL A 197 -6.83 -16.75 8.74
C VAL A 197 -7.51 -15.37 8.72
N ASP A 198 -6.88 -14.39 8.05
CA ASP A 198 -7.41 -13.06 7.75
C ASP A 198 -8.67 -13.08 6.84
N LYS A 199 -9.09 -14.25 6.35
CA LYS A 199 -10.30 -14.44 5.54
C LYS A 199 -11.42 -15.17 6.29
N LEU A 200 -11.18 -15.55 7.54
CA LEU A 200 -12.22 -16.02 8.45
C LEU A 200 -13.09 -14.85 8.92
N SER A 201 -14.28 -15.17 9.41
CA SER A 201 -15.10 -14.21 10.16
C SER A 201 -14.38 -13.78 11.45
N ASN A 202 -14.81 -12.68 12.07
CA ASN A 202 -14.22 -12.21 13.33
C ASN A 202 -14.22 -13.29 14.42
N GLU A 203 -15.30 -14.07 14.56
CA GLU A 203 -15.38 -15.21 15.48
C GLU A 203 -14.40 -16.34 15.10
N GLY A 204 -14.25 -16.62 13.80
CA GLY A 204 -13.27 -17.60 13.33
C GLY A 204 -11.83 -17.17 13.62
N ARG A 205 -11.53 -15.87 13.49
CA ARG A 205 -10.23 -15.27 13.82
C ARG A 205 -9.91 -15.41 15.32
N ILE A 206 -10.90 -15.17 16.18
CA ILE A 206 -10.74 -15.32 17.63
C ILE A 206 -10.56 -16.78 17.99
N THR A 207 -11.38 -17.68 17.44
CA THR A 207 -11.26 -19.12 17.66
C THR A 207 -9.87 -19.64 17.27
N PHE A 208 -9.30 -19.15 16.17
CA PHE A 208 -7.92 -19.45 15.80
C PHE A 208 -6.93 -19.06 16.89
N VAL A 209 -7.03 -17.86 17.46
CA VAL A 209 -6.15 -17.39 18.52
C VAL A 209 -6.32 -18.20 19.82
N GLU A 210 -7.56 -18.48 20.23
CA GLU A 210 -7.84 -19.30 21.41
C GLU A 210 -7.24 -20.71 21.31
N ASN A 211 -7.30 -21.31 20.11
CA ASN A 211 -6.77 -22.65 19.86
C ASN A 211 -5.23 -22.71 19.82
N HIS A 212 -4.54 -21.57 19.79
CA HIS A 212 -3.07 -21.49 19.71
C HIS A 212 -2.46 -20.65 20.86
N LEU A 213 -3.16 -20.54 22.00
CA LEU A 213 -2.67 -19.78 23.14
C LEU A 213 -1.31 -20.29 23.65
N ASP A 214 -1.09 -21.60 23.63
CA ASP A 214 0.18 -22.20 24.06
C ASP A 214 1.35 -21.77 23.18
N GLU A 215 1.17 -21.72 21.85
CA GLU A 215 2.16 -21.21 20.90
C GLU A 215 2.37 -19.69 21.01
N ILE A 216 1.33 -18.95 21.35
CA ILE A 216 1.40 -17.51 21.60
C ILE A 216 2.22 -17.24 22.87
N PHE A 217 1.96 -17.95 23.96
CA PHE A 217 2.72 -17.83 25.20
C PHE A 217 4.19 -18.22 25.00
N ASP A 218 4.45 -19.34 24.31
CA ASP A 218 5.81 -19.77 23.95
C ASP A 218 6.55 -18.71 23.12
N SER A 219 5.89 -18.16 22.09
CA SER A 219 6.48 -17.14 21.22
C SER A 219 6.77 -15.84 21.99
N ALA A 220 5.91 -15.44 22.91
CA ALA A 220 6.09 -14.23 23.72
C ALA A 220 7.22 -14.35 24.76
N GLU A 221 7.31 -15.51 25.43
CA GLU A 221 8.24 -15.73 26.53
C GLU A 221 9.62 -16.20 26.07
N GLN A 222 9.66 -17.03 25.03
CA GLN A 222 10.88 -17.64 24.49
C GLN A 222 10.98 -17.42 22.96
N PRO A 223 11.01 -16.17 22.48
CA PRO A 223 10.96 -15.86 21.06
C PRO A 223 12.12 -16.45 20.24
N MET A 224 13.27 -16.72 20.87
CA MET A 224 14.46 -17.26 20.20
C MET A 224 14.69 -18.75 20.51
N GLU A 225 14.39 -19.19 21.72
CA GLU A 225 14.69 -20.53 22.24
C GLU A 225 13.51 -21.51 22.14
N GLY A 226 12.28 -21.02 22.07
CA GLY A 226 11.06 -21.83 22.04
C GLY A 226 10.76 -22.45 20.67
N ARG A 227 9.48 -22.72 20.42
CA ARG A 227 9.00 -23.28 19.14
C ARG A 227 9.10 -22.31 17.99
N ARG A 228 9.23 -21.00 18.29
CA ARG A 228 9.35 -19.90 17.31
C ARG A 228 8.19 -19.89 16.30
N TRP A 229 6.99 -20.22 16.78
CA TRP A 229 5.78 -20.29 15.95
C TRP A 229 5.45 -18.95 15.28
N TRP A 230 5.77 -17.84 15.94
CA TRP A 230 5.64 -16.48 15.39
C TRP A 230 6.32 -16.25 14.03
N LEU A 231 7.33 -17.05 13.67
CA LEU A 231 7.99 -16.97 12.36
C LEU A 231 7.10 -17.42 11.19
N ASN A 232 6.01 -18.12 11.46
CA ASN A 232 5.08 -18.59 10.45
C ASN A 232 4.08 -17.51 10.00
N ALA A 233 3.99 -16.40 10.73
CA ALA A 233 3.12 -15.28 10.39
C ALA A 233 3.60 -14.55 9.11
N GLU A 234 2.67 -13.92 8.39
CA GLU A 234 3.01 -13.06 7.24
C GLU A 234 3.83 -11.83 7.66
N ASP A 235 3.55 -11.29 8.85
CA ASP A 235 4.25 -10.15 9.47
C ASP A 235 4.84 -10.55 10.85
N PRO A 236 5.98 -11.25 10.89
CA PRO A 236 6.48 -11.91 12.10
C PRO A 236 6.75 -10.97 13.28
N PHE A 237 7.38 -9.80 13.07
CA PHE A 237 7.74 -8.92 14.18
C PHE A 237 6.54 -8.18 14.76
N GLN A 238 5.59 -7.76 13.92
CA GLN A 238 4.30 -7.24 14.40
C GLN A 238 3.52 -8.33 15.15
N PHE A 239 3.48 -9.55 14.62
CA PHE A 239 2.81 -10.68 15.28
C PHE A 239 3.42 -10.98 16.64
N LEU A 240 4.76 -10.99 16.74
CA LEU A 240 5.48 -11.17 17.99
C LEU A 240 5.14 -10.07 19.03
N ALA A 241 5.08 -8.80 18.60
CA ALA A 241 4.69 -7.68 19.45
C ALA A 241 3.28 -7.89 20.04
N ALA A 242 2.35 -8.37 19.21
CA ALA A 242 0.99 -8.66 19.62
C ALA A 242 0.91 -9.90 20.52
N CYS A 243 1.73 -10.95 20.30
CA CYS A 243 1.83 -12.12 21.17
C CYS A 243 2.30 -11.71 22.58
N MET A 244 3.33 -10.87 22.67
CA MET A 244 3.83 -10.35 23.93
C MET A 244 2.73 -9.56 24.67
N THR A 245 2.03 -8.68 23.96
CA THR A 245 0.94 -7.87 24.51
C THR A 245 -0.22 -8.73 25.04
N LEU A 246 -0.68 -9.72 24.25
CA LEU A 246 -1.76 -10.61 24.67
C LEU A 246 -1.34 -11.48 25.87
N THR A 247 -0.11 -12.00 25.86
CA THR A 247 0.43 -12.80 26.97
C THR A 247 0.46 -12.02 28.27
N GLU A 248 0.91 -10.77 28.23
CA GLU A 248 0.94 -9.89 29.40
C GLU A 248 -0.46 -9.55 29.91
N ALA A 249 -1.40 -9.29 29.00
CA ALA A 249 -2.80 -9.06 29.36
C ALA A 249 -3.44 -10.29 30.01
N LEU A 250 -3.19 -11.50 29.51
CA LEU A 250 -3.78 -12.73 30.06
C LEU A 250 -3.16 -13.19 31.39
N LYS A 251 -1.98 -12.68 31.76
CA LYS A 251 -1.32 -13.00 33.04
C LYS A 251 -1.86 -12.20 34.23
N ILE A 252 -2.52 -11.08 34.01
CA ILE A 252 -3.14 -10.29 35.08
C ILE A 252 -4.55 -10.82 35.38
N SER A 253 -5.03 -10.59 36.60
CA SER A 253 -6.35 -11.08 37.05
C SER A 253 -7.53 -10.52 36.26
N THR A 254 -7.35 -9.40 35.57
CA THR A 254 -8.39 -8.72 34.80
C THR A 254 -7.78 -8.20 33.50
N PRO A 255 -7.69 -9.05 32.45
CA PRO A 255 -7.05 -8.68 31.18
C PRO A 255 -7.56 -7.37 30.57
N GLU A 256 -8.83 -7.04 30.80
CA GLU A 256 -9.46 -5.80 30.32
C GLU A 256 -8.87 -4.53 30.93
N SER A 257 -8.20 -4.59 32.09
CA SER A 257 -7.53 -3.44 32.70
C SER A 257 -6.09 -3.25 32.22
N PHE A 258 -5.56 -4.19 31.43
CA PHE A 258 -4.21 -4.11 30.88
C PHE A 258 -4.05 -2.87 30.00
N ILE A 259 -3.03 -2.06 30.27
CA ILE A 259 -2.72 -0.86 29.49
C ILE A 259 -1.93 -1.27 28.24
N SER A 260 -2.63 -1.29 27.10
CA SER A 260 -2.05 -1.64 25.81
C SER A 260 -1.57 -0.42 25.05
N HIS A 261 -0.39 -0.57 24.44
CA HIS A 261 0.28 0.42 23.62
C HIS A 261 0.28 0.05 22.13
N ILE A 262 -0.12 -1.19 21.80
CA ILE A 262 -0.03 -1.67 20.42
C ILE A 262 -1.07 -0.96 19.54
N PRO A 263 -0.68 -0.43 18.37
CA PRO A 263 -1.63 -0.03 17.35
C PRO A 263 -2.34 -1.27 16.79
N VAL A 264 -3.66 -1.25 16.73
CA VAL A 264 -4.47 -2.25 16.01
C VAL A 264 -4.85 -1.69 14.64
N HIS A 265 -4.58 -2.48 13.60
CA HIS A 265 -4.74 -2.05 12.21
C HIS A 265 -6.09 -2.50 11.66
N GLN A 266 -6.73 -1.64 10.87
CA GLN A 266 -7.88 -1.95 10.05
C GLN A 266 -7.56 -1.57 8.61
N ASP A 267 -7.57 -2.55 7.69
CA ASP A 267 -7.05 -2.37 6.33
C ASP A 267 -8.17 -2.38 5.30
N GLY A 268 -8.13 -1.45 4.34
CA GLY A 268 -9.01 -1.46 3.17
C GLY A 268 -8.72 -2.68 2.27
N SER A 269 -9.73 -3.52 2.02
CA SER A 269 -9.53 -4.80 1.32
C SER A 269 -8.93 -4.70 -0.10
N CYS A 270 -9.39 -3.73 -0.89
CA CYS A 270 -8.80 -3.31 -2.16
C CYS A 270 -9.17 -1.84 -2.41
N ASN A 271 -8.52 -0.94 -1.68
CA ASN A 271 -8.99 0.44 -1.51
C ASN A 271 -9.22 1.18 -2.84
N GLY A 272 -8.36 1.02 -3.85
CA GLY A 272 -8.60 1.61 -5.17
C GLY A 272 -9.94 1.19 -5.80
N LEU A 273 -10.30 -0.11 -5.72
CA LEU A 273 -11.58 -0.61 -6.21
C LEU A 273 -12.76 -0.18 -5.32
N GLN A 274 -12.55 -0.05 -4.00
CA GLN A 274 -13.56 0.48 -3.08
C GLN A 274 -13.98 1.90 -3.49
N HIS A 275 -13.00 2.76 -3.78
CA HIS A 275 -13.23 4.11 -4.24
C HIS A 275 -13.92 4.15 -5.62
N TYR A 276 -13.52 3.30 -6.57
CA TYR A 276 -14.22 3.22 -7.87
C TYR A 276 -15.65 2.69 -7.76
N ALA A 277 -15.89 1.67 -6.92
CA ALA A 277 -17.22 1.12 -6.71
C ALA A 277 -18.17 2.17 -6.10
N ALA A 278 -17.66 3.01 -5.19
CA ALA A 278 -18.42 4.14 -4.64
C ALA A 278 -18.70 5.24 -5.68
N LEU A 279 -17.69 5.66 -6.46
CA LEU A 279 -17.86 6.65 -7.53
C LEU A 279 -18.91 6.21 -8.58
N GLY A 280 -18.86 4.94 -8.97
CA GLY A 280 -19.73 4.35 -9.97
C GLY A 280 -21.04 3.79 -9.43
N ARG A 281 -21.25 3.80 -8.11
CA ARG A 281 -22.37 3.12 -7.43
C ARG A 281 -22.56 1.67 -7.91
N ASP A 282 -21.45 0.97 -8.15
CA ASP A 282 -21.41 -0.40 -8.69
C ASP A 282 -21.64 -1.41 -7.56
N LYS A 283 -22.86 -1.97 -7.48
CA LYS A 283 -23.27 -2.87 -6.40
C LYS A 283 -22.52 -4.21 -6.43
N LEU A 284 -22.24 -4.77 -7.61
CA LEU A 284 -21.51 -6.04 -7.73
C LEU A 284 -20.04 -5.83 -7.37
N GLY A 285 -19.42 -4.77 -7.89
CA GLY A 285 -18.08 -4.37 -7.50
C GLY A 285 -17.97 -4.11 -6.00
N ALA A 286 -18.92 -3.37 -5.42
CA ALA A 286 -18.99 -3.06 -3.99
C ALA A 286 -19.03 -4.31 -3.11
N ALA A 287 -19.84 -5.31 -3.45
CA ALA A 287 -19.88 -6.57 -2.72
C ALA A 287 -18.53 -7.31 -2.78
N ALA A 288 -17.85 -7.30 -3.94
CA ALA A 288 -16.56 -7.96 -4.11
C ALA A 288 -15.43 -7.32 -3.28
N VAL A 289 -15.57 -6.04 -2.90
CA VAL A 289 -14.59 -5.29 -2.10
C VAL A 289 -15.13 -4.81 -0.75
N ASN A 290 -16.11 -5.55 -0.21
CA ASN A 290 -16.63 -5.38 1.15
C ASN A 290 -17.27 -4.01 1.45
N LEU A 291 -17.78 -3.29 0.45
CA LEU A 291 -18.63 -2.11 0.69
C LEU A 291 -20.03 -2.51 1.17
N VAL A 292 -20.45 -3.74 0.89
CA VAL A 292 -21.72 -4.31 1.34
C VAL A 292 -21.42 -5.35 2.42
N ALA A 293 -22.25 -5.40 3.46
CA ALA A 293 -22.11 -6.36 4.54
C ALA A 293 -22.17 -7.82 4.04
N GLY A 294 -21.31 -8.65 4.61
CA GLY A 294 -21.27 -10.09 4.36
C GLY A 294 -20.92 -10.84 5.64
N GLU A 295 -21.18 -12.16 5.67
CA GLU A 295 -20.88 -13.00 6.86
C GLU A 295 -19.38 -13.15 7.12
N LYS A 296 -18.58 -13.14 6.04
CA LYS A 296 -17.11 -13.22 6.06
C LYS A 296 -16.51 -12.23 5.05
N PRO A 297 -15.22 -11.86 5.20
CA PRO A 297 -14.55 -11.00 4.23
C PRO A 297 -14.61 -11.58 2.81
N ALA A 298 -15.11 -10.80 1.86
CA ALA A 298 -14.97 -11.09 0.45
C ALA A 298 -13.51 -10.94 0.02
N ASP A 299 -13.05 -11.87 -0.82
CA ASP A 299 -11.68 -11.89 -1.36
C ASP A 299 -11.71 -11.73 -2.87
N VAL A 300 -11.71 -10.48 -3.33
CA VAL A 300 -11.70 -10.11 -4.75
C VAL A 300 -10.62 -10.86 -5.54
N TYR A 301 -9.47 -11.11 -4.93
CA TYR A 301 -8.34 -11.80 -5.57
C TYR A 301 -8.66 -13.27 -5.86
N SER A 302 -9.32 -13.96 -4.94
CA SER A 302 -9.78 -15.35 -5.16
C SER A 302 -10.92 -15.42 -6.16
N GLY A 303 -11.84 -14.43 -6.15
CA GLY A 303 -12.89 -14.31 -7.16
C GLY A 303 -12.31 -14.15 -8.58
N ILE A 304 -11.33 -13.26 -8.75
CA ILE A 304 -10.61 -13.07 -10.02
C ILE A 304 -9.84 -14.34 -10.40
N ALA A 305 -9.13 -14.97 -9.47
CA ALA A 305 -8.40 -16.20 -9.74
C ALA A 305 -9.33 -17.32 -10.24
N ALA A 306 -10.51 -17.47 -9.63
CA ALA A 306 -11.52 -18.43 -10.07
C ALA A 306 -12.02 -18.13 -11.49
N ARG A 307 -12.27 -16.85 -11.81
CA ARG A 307 -12.66 -16.42 -13.17
C ARG A 307 -11.56 -16.69 -14.20
N VAL A 308 -10.31 -16.36 -13.87
CA VAL A 308 -9.14 -16.64 -14.71
C VAL A 308 -9.01 -18.14 -14.97
N LEU A 309 -9.13 -18.96 -13.93
CA LEU A 309 -9.07 -20.42 -14.04
C LEU A 309 -10.18 -20.96 -14.95
N ALA A 310 -11.41 -20.43 -14.85
CA ALA A 310 -12.51 -20.82 -15.70
C ALA A 310 -12.24 -20.52 -17.18
N ILE A 311 -11.74 -19.32 -17.50
CA ILE A 311 -11.36 -18.93 -18.88
C ILE A 311 -10.24 -19.85 -19.39
N MET A 312 -9.19 -20.08 -18.59
CA MET A 312 -8.07 -20.93 -18.98
C MET A 312 -8.47 -22.39 -19.18
N LYS A 313 -9.41 -22.93 -18.40
CA LYS A 313 -9.93 -24.29 -18.61
C LYS A 313 -10.64 -24.44 -19.96
N ILE A 314 -11.43 -23.44 -20.36
CA ILE A 314 -12.10 -23.41 -21.66
C ILE A 314 -11.06 -23.30 -22.78
N ASP A 315 -10.10 -22.38 -22.66
CA ASP A 315 -9.05 -22.18 -23.65
C ASP A 315 -8.12 -23.40 -23.80
N ALA A 316 -7.86 -24.12 -22.70
CA ALA A 316 -7.06 -25.34 -22.70
C ALA A 316 -7.71 -26.51 -23.47
N GLN A 317 -9.04 -26.50 -23.65
CA GLN A 317 -9.76 -27.51 -24.42
C GLN A 317 -9.76 -27.22 -25.93
N LYS A 318 -9.37 -26.01 -26.35
CA LYS A 318 -9.28 -25.64 -27.76
C LYS A 318 -8.10 -26.32 -28.43
N ASP A 319 -8.21 -26.53 -29.73
CA ASP A 319 -7.15 -27.10 -30.54
C ASP A 319 -6.00 -26.07 -30.71
N PRO A 320 -4.76 -26.40 -30.29
CA PRO A 320 -3.60 -25.52 -30.46
C PRO A 320 -3.33 -25.08 -31.91
N GLU A 321 -3.76 -25.85 -32.91
CA GLU A 321 -3.59 -25.45 -34.33
C GLU A 321 -4.52 -24.29 -34.72
N THR A 322 -5.68 -24.19 -34.08
CA THR A 322 -6.66 -23.11 -34.32
C THR A 322 -6.57 -21.99 -33.28
N PHE A 323 -6.04 -22.28 -32.10
CA PHE A 323 -5.86 -21.32 -31.00
C PHE A 323 -4.50 -21.52 -30.33
N SER A 324 -3.49 -20.77 -30.79
CA SER A 324 -2.10 -20.89 -30.33
C SER A 324 -1.92 -20.77 -28.81
N GLU A 325 -2.79 -20.03 -28.13
CA GLU A 325 -2.76 -19.84 -26.69
C GLU A 325 -3.26 -21.07 -25.88
N ALA A 326 -3.87 -22.06 -26.54
CA ALA A 326 -4.32 -23.30 -25.88
C ALA A 326 -3.16 -24.03 -25.18
N ARG A 327 -1.95 -23.96 -25.74
CA ARG A 327 -0.73 -24.50 -25.11
C ARG A 327 -0.44 -23.83 -23.79
N HIS A 328 -0.43 -22.49 -23.75
CA HIS A 328 -0.18 -21.74 -22.52
C HIS A 328 -1.29 -21.97 -21.48
N ALA A 329 -2.54 -22.05 -21.92
CA ALA A 329 -3.67 -22.36 -21.06
C ALA A 329 -3.49 -23.71 -20.36
N LYS A 330 -3.13 -24.78 -21.10
CA LYS A 330 -2.86 -26.12 -20.53
C LYS A 330 -1.78 -26.10 -19.45
N ILE A 331 -0.70 -25.36 -19.67
CA ILE A 331 0.42 -25.22 -18.71
C ILE A 331 -0.04 -24.49 -17.44
N LEU A 332 -0.84 -23.44 -17.61
CA LEU A 332 -1.19 -22.52 -16.53
C LEU A 332 -2.37 -22.95 -15.68
N VAL A 333 -3.25 -23.84 -16.15
CA VAL A 333 -4.46 -24.28 -15.40
C VAL A 333 -4.12 -24.71 -13.96
N ASN A 334 -2.99 -25.39 -13.75
CA ASN A 334 -2.56 -25.85 -12.42
C ASN A 334 -1.72 -24.83 -11.64
N GLN A 335 -1.50 -23.65 -12.21
CA GLN A 335 -0.71 -22.56 -11.62
C GLN A 335 -1.58 -21.38 -11.17
N VAL A 336 -2.86 -21.33 -11.54
CA VAL A 336 -3.74 -20.21 -11.18
C VAL A 336 -4.17 -20.33 -9.72
N ASP A 337 -3.75 -19.36 -8.91
CA ASP A 337 -4.23 -19.16 -7.56
C ASP A 337 -4.29 -17.66 -7.22
N ARG A 338 -4.73 -17.37 -5.99
CA ARG A 338 -4.78 -16.02 -5.44
C ARG A 338 -3.42 -15.29 -5.53
N LYS A 339 -2.32 -15.96 -5.19
CA LYS A 339 -0.98 -15.37 -5.13
C LYS A 339 -0.47 -14.96 -6.51
N LEU A 340 -0.84 -15.69 -7.57
CA LEU A 340 -0.50 -15.37 -8.95
C LEU A 340 -1.12 -14.04 -9.39
N VAL A 341 -2.41 -13.84 -9.13
CA VAL A 341 -3.17 -12.69 -9.64
C VAL A 341 -3.17 -11.47 -8.71
N LYS A 342 -2.96 -11.66 -7.38
CA LYS A 342 -3.08 -10.62 -6.34
C LYS A 342 -2.38 -9.32 -6.71
N GLN A 343 -1.09 -9.39 -7.06
CA GLN A 343 -0.30 -8.19 -7.34
C GLN A 343 -0.80 -7.45 -8.58
N THR A 344 -1.19 -8.17 -9.63
CA THR A 344 -1.69 -7.57 -10.87
C THR A 344 -3.05 -6.93 -10.68
N VAL A 345 -3.98 -7.59 -9.99
CA VAL A 345 -5.28 -7.01 -9.64
C VAL A 345 -5.10 -5.74 -8.80
N MET A 346 -4.32 -5.83 -7.72
CA MET A 346 -4.07 -4.71 -6.80
C MET A 346 -3.43 -3.49 -7.48
N THR A 347 -2.56 -3.70 -8.47
CA THR A 347 -1.83 -2.60 -9.11
C THR A 347 -2.46 -2.10 -10.40
N SER A 348 -3.38 -2.85 -11.02
CA SER A 348 -4.05 -2.46 -12.28
C SER A 348 -4.94 -1.24 -12.08
N VAL A 349 -5.65 -1.14 -10.94
CA VAL A 349 -6.42 0.07 -10.59
C VAL A 349 -5.56 1.31 -10.40
N TYR A 350 -4.26 1.11 -10.16
CA TYR A 350 -3.26 2.17 -10.03
C TYR A 350 -2.49 2.41 -11.34
N GLY A 351 -3.05 2.00 -12.49
CA GLY A 351 -2.53 2.35 -13.81
C GLY A 351 -1.40 1.43 -14.30
N VAL A 352 -1.24 0.24 -13.71
CA VAL A 352 -0.35 -0.78 -14.28
C VAL A 352 -0.83 -1.19 -15.67
N THR A 353 0.05 -1.03 -16.65
CA THR A 353 -0.20 -1.44 -18.04
C THR A 353 -0.04 -2.95 -18.21
N TYR A 354 -0.52 -3.50 -19.33
CA TYR A 354 -0.30 -4.90 -19.73
C TYR A 354 1.16 -5.36 -19.57
N ILE A 355 2.14 -4.53 -19.95
CA ILE A 355 3.57 -4.87 -19.84
C ILE A 355 3.95 -5.05 -18.36
N GLY A 356 3.48 -4.17 -17.48
CA GLY A 356 3.74 -4.27 -16.05
C GLY A 356 3.04 -5.48 -15.42
N ALA A 357 1.79 -5.75 -15.81
CA ALA A 357 1.04 -6.93 -15.39
C ALA A 357 1.76 -8.23 -15.77
N ARG A 358 2.24 -8.33 -17.02
CA ARG A 358 3.06 -9.46 -17.49
C ARG A 358 4.30 -9.67 -16.63
N GLU A 359 5.08 -8.62 -16.35
CA GLU A 359 6.29 -8.75 -15.55
C GLU A 359 6.00 -9.22 -14.11
N GLN A 360 4.91 -8.75 -13.51
CA GLN A 360 4.48 -9.20 -12.18
C GLN A 360 4.11 -10.68 -12.18
N ILE A 361 3.32 -11.13 -13.14
CA ILE A 361 2.93 -12.54 -13.28
C ILE A 361 4.15 -13.40 -13.61
N LYS A 362 5.01 -12.96 -14.53
CA LYS A 362 6.26 -13.66 -14.88
C LYS A 362 7.12 -13.91 -13.64
N ARG A 363 7.29 -12.90 -12.78
CA ARG A 363 8.04 -13.06 -11.52
C ARG A 363 7.40 -14.11 -10.62
N ARG A 364 6.07 -14.10 -10.47
CA ARG A 364 5.35 -15.10 -9.65
C ARG A 364 5.41 -16.52 -10.22
N LEU A 365 5.41 -16.67 -11.54
CA LEU A 365 5.62 -17.97 -12.19
C LEU A 365 7.07 -18.46 -12.01
N LYS A 366 8.04 -17.55 -12.11
CA LYS A 366 9.46 -17.87 -11.87
C LYS A 366 9.75 -18.32 -10.44
N GLU A 367 9.09 -17.71 -9.45
CA GLU A 367 9.17 -18.12 -8.03
C GLU A 367 8.68 -19.57 -7.79
N ARG A 368 7.85 -20.12 -8.68
CA ARG A 368 7.29 -21.48 -8.57
C ARG A 368 8.13 -22.54 -9.28
N ASP A 369 9.10 -22.11 -10.09
CA ASP A 369 9.94 -22.98 -10.94
C ASP A 369 9.14 -23.98 -11.79
N ALA A 370 7.90 -23.63 -12.15
CA ALA A 370 6.99 -24.51 -12.86
C ALA A 370 7.23 -24.58 -14.39
N ILE A 371 7.97 -23.61 -14.94
CA ILE A 371 8.28 -23.50 -16.38
C ILE A 371 9.77 -23.19 -16.52
N ALA A 372 10.54 -24.19 -16.99
CA ALA A 372 12.00 -24.09 -17.08
C ALA A 372 12.47 -23.26 -18.30
N ASP A 373 11.72 -23.28 -19.41
CA ASP A 373 12.08 -22.53 -20.61
C ASP A 373 11.66 -21.05 -20.49
N ASP A 374 12.63 -20.14 -20.62
CA ASP A 374 12.41 -18.70 -20.44
C ASP A 374 11.48 -18.08 -21.51
N SER A 375 11.44 -18.67 -22.71
CA SER A 375 10.58 -18.23 -23.81
C SER A 375 9.13 -18.66 -23.58
N GLU A 376 8.92 -19.91 -23.19
CA GLU A 376 7.61 -20.45 -22.80
C GLU A 376 7.07 -19.76 -21.55
N LEU A 377 7.92 -19.48 -20.57
CA LEU A 377 7.58 -18.68 -19.39
C LEU A 377 7.10 -17.27 -19.79
N PHE A 378 7.76 -16.65 -20.77
CA PHE A 378 7.35 -15.35 -21.28
C PHE A 378 6.00 -15.42 -22.01
N GLY A 379 5.80 -16.43 -22.86
CA GLY A 379 4.52 -16.66 -23.56
C GLY A 379 3.37 -16.91 -22.58
N ALA A 380 3.58 -17.79 -21.60
CA ALA A 380 2.64 -18.08 -20.52
C ALA A 380 2.30 -16.81 -19.72
N ALA A 381 3.29 -16.01 -19.33
CA ALA A 381 3.06 -14.75 -18.63
C ALA A 381 2.25 -13.74 -19.46
N CYS A 382 2.48 -13.66 -20.78
CA CYS A 382 1.73 -12.81 -21.69
C CYS A 382 0.25 -13.20 -21.74
N TYR A 383 -0.03 -14.50 -21.87
CA TYR A 383 -1.40 -15.03 -21.89
C TYR A 383 -2.10 -14.83 -20.54
N ALA A 384 -1.45 -15.21 -19.43
CA ALA A 384 -2.00 -15.06 -18.08
C ALA A 384 -2.34 -13.61 -17.74
N ALA A 385 -1.47 -12.66 -18.11
CA ALA A 385 -1.74 -11.23 -17.94
C ALA A 385 -2.95 -10.77 -18.74
N LYS A 386 -3.11 -11.23 -19.98
CA LYS A 386 -4.26 -10.90 -20.82
C LYS A 386 -5.56 -11.41 -20.19
N VAL A 387 -5.60 -12.69 -19.80
CA VAL A 387 -6.78 -13.31 -19.18
C VAL A 387 -7.13 -12.65 -17.83
N THR A 388 -6.13 -12.33 -17.01
CA THR A 388 -6.34 -11.66 -15.72
C THR A 388 -6.92 -10.26 -15.89
N LEU A 389 -6.41 -9.48 -16.85
CA LEU A 389 -6.96 -8.16 -17.13
C LEU A 389 -8.37 -8.25 -17.73
N THR A 390 -8.66 -9.24 -18.58
CA THR A 390 -10.02 -9.48 -19.07
C THR A 390 -10.98 -9.82 -17.94
N ALA A 391 -10.61 -10.75 -17.05
CA ALA A 391 -11.43 -11.10 -15.89
C ALA A 391 -11.69 -9.90 -14.97
N LEU A 392 -10.68 -9.05 -14.75
CA LEU A 392 -10.83 -7.81 -13.98
C LEU A 392 -11.81 -6.83 -14.65
N GLN A 393 -11.73 -6.70 -15.98
CA GLN A 393 -12.62 -5.82 -16.74
C GLN A 393 -14.07 -6.30 -16.72
N GLU A 394 -14.30 -7.62 -16.78
CA GLU A 394 -15.65 -8.20 -16.69
C GLU A 394 -16.27 -8.02 -15.29
N MET A 395 -15.46 -8.07 -14.24
CA MET A 395 -15.95 -7.94 -12.86
C MET A 395 -16.15 -6.49 -12.40
N PHE A 396 -15.47 -5.51 -13.01
CA PHE A 396 -15.47 -4.12 -12.58
C PHE A 396 -15.66 -3.16 -13.76
N GLU A 397 -16.76 -3.36 -14.49
CA GLU A 397 -17.11 -2.54 -15.65
C GLU A 397 -17.28 -1.05 -15.28
N GLY A 398 -17.98 -0.75 -14.18
CA GLY A 398 -18.16 0.63 -13.71
C GLY A 398 -16.84 1.34 -13.43
N ALA A 399 -15.91 0.66 -12.74
CA ALA A 399 -14.56 1.18 -12.48
C ALA A 399 -13.80 1.45 -13.79
N ARG A 400 -13.90 0.53 -14.77
CA ARG A 400 -13.27 0.69 -16.08
C ARG A 400 -13.83 1.90 -16.84
N SER A 401 -15.14 2.07 -16.85
CA SER A 401 -15.81 3.19 -17.52
C SER A 401 -15.35 4.53 -16.94
N ILE A 402 -15.25 4.65 -15.62
CA ILE A 402 -14.73 5.84 -14.95
C ILE A 402 -13.24 6.06 -15.26
N MET A 403 -12.42 5.02 -15.21
CA MET A 403 -10.99 5.11 -15.57
C MET A 403 -10.78 5.62 -17.00
N ASN A 404 -11.56 5.12 -17.94
CA ASN A 404 -11.51 5.56 -19.33
C ASN A 404 -11.96 7.01 -19.48
N TRP A 405 -13.09 7.37 -18.84
CA TRP A 405 -13.60 8.74 -18.85
C TRP A 405 -12.57 9.74 -18.31
N LEU A 406 -11.97 9.46 -17.15
CA LEU A 406 -10.87 10.27 -16.59
C LEU A 406 -9.73 10.39 -17.62
N GLY A 407 -9.27 9.26 -18.17
CA GLY A 407 -8.20 9.25 -19.17
C GLY A 407 -8.52 10.09 -20.41
N ASP A 408 -9.76 10.09 -20.88
CA ASP A 408 -10.17 10.84 -22.04
C ASP A 408 -10.30 12.34 -21.75
N CYS A 409 -10.82 12.74 -20.58
CA CYS A 409 -10.75 14.13 -20.10
C CYS A 409 -9.29 14.63 -20.03
N ALA A 410 -8.40 13.81 -19.45
CA ALA A 410 -6.97 14.14 -19.38
C ALA A 410 -6.31 14.27 -20.77
N LYS A 411 -6.77 13.49 -21.76
CA LYS A 411 -6.29 13.58 -23.13
C LYS A 411 -6.71 14.90 -23.77
N VAL A 412 -7.95 15.34 -23.57
CA VAL A 412 -8.47 16.63 -24.08
C VAL A 412 -7.60 17.77 -23.56
N ILE A 413 -7.43 17.88 -22.24
CA ILE A 413 -6.62 18.94 -21.60
C ILE A 413 -5.15 18.89 -22.08
N ALA A 414 -4.55 17.70 -22.06
CA ALA A 414 -3.13 17.58 -22.39
C ALA A 414 -2.83 17.81 -23.88
N SER A 415 -3.83 17.65 -24.76
CA SER A 415 -3.67 17.95 -26.20
C SER A 415 -3.49 19.45 -26.46
N GLU A 416 -4.04 20.30 -25.60
CA GLU A 416 -3.79 21.75 -25.56
C GLU A 416 -2.46 22.12 -24.87
N ASN A 417 -1.60 21.14 -24.61
CA ASN A 417 -0.33 21.30 -23.91
C ASN A 417 -0.47 21.82 -22.46
N GLU A 418 -1.63 21.60 -21.84
CA GLU A 418 -1.89 21.93 -20.43
C GLU A 418 -1.81 20.68 -19.53
N PRO A 419 -1.31 20.80 -18.28
CA PRO A 419 -1.29 19.69 -17.35
C PRO A 419 -2.68 19.50 -16.74
N VAL A 420 -3.03 18.26 -16.42
CA VAL A 420 -4.26 18.00 -15.67
C VAL A 420 -4.11 18.51 -14.24
N CYS A 421 -5.04 19.36 -13.82
CA CYS A 421 -5.12 19.95 -12.50
C CYS A 421 -6.51 19.70 -11.91
N TRP A 422 -6.63 19.38 -10.62
CA TRP A 422 -7.91 19.30 -9.93
C TRP A 422 -7.75 19.70 -8.47
N THR A 423 -8.86 19.95 -7.78
CA THR A 423 -8.86 20.19 -6.33
C THR A 423 -9.53 19.00 -5.64
N THR A 424 -8.88 18.45 -4.62
CA THR A 424 -9.46 17.36 -3.83
C THR A 424 -10.68 17.84 -3.05
N PRO A 425 -11.58 16.95 -2.58
CA PRO A 425 -12.69 17.32 -1.70
C PRO A 425 -12.28 18.08 -0.42
N LEU A 426 -11.03 17.91 0.06
CA LEU A 426 -10.47 18.67 1.19
C LEU A 426 -9.81 20.00 0.81
N GLY A 427 -9.93 20.45 -0.44
CA GLY A 427 -9.39 21.74 -0.89
C GLY A 427 -7.92 21.73 -1.33
N LEU A 428 -7.22 20.59 -1.31
CA LEU A 428 -5.84 20.51 -1.82
C LEU A 428 -5.79 20.63 -3.36
N PRO A 429 -5.06 21.60 -3.94
CA PRO A 429 -4.84 21.65 -5.38
C PRO A 429 -3.78 20.61 -5.80
N VAL A 430 -4.10 19.82 -6.82
CA VAL A 430 -3.24 18.78 -7.38
C VAL A 430 -2.91 19.10 -8.83
N VAL A 431 -1.64 18.98 -9.20
CA VAL A 431 -1.14 19.19 -10.56
C VAL A 431 -0.28 18.00 -10.99
N GLN A 432 -0.59 17.40 -12.14
CA GLN A 432 0.24 16.32 -12.69
C GLN A 432 1.56 16.84 -13.28
N PRO A 433 2.72 16.28 -12.87
CA PRO A 433 4.03 16.82 -13.25
C PRO A 433 4.55 16.33 -14.61
N TYR A 434 3.74 15.64 -15.42
CA TYR A 434 4.24 14.91 -16.59
C TYR A 434 4.51 15.82 -17.79
N ARG A 435 5.74 16.36 -17.82
CA ARG A 435 6.31 17.16 -18.90
C ARG A 435 7.59 16.50 -19.43
N TYR A 436 7.95 16.79 -20.68
CA TYR A 436 9.21 16.32 -21.23
C TYR A 436 10.39 16.94 -20.48
N GLN A 437 11.40 16.14 -20.19
CA GLN A 437 12.64 16.61 -19.55
C GLN A 437 13.68 16.93 -20.63
N GLY A 438 14.10 18.19 -20.68
CA GLY A 438 15.24 18.65 -21.45
C GLY A 438 16.55 18.29 -20.77
N ARG A 439 17.63 18.27 -21.55
CA ARG A 439 19.00 18.11 -21.04
C ARG A 439 19.65 19.49 -20.94
N HIS A 440 20.28 19.77 -19.80
CA HIS A 440 21.11 20.95 -19.59
C HIS A 440 22.51 20.50 -19.20
N ILE A 441 23.50 20.81 -20.02
CA ILE A 441 24.88 20.37 -19.81
C ILE A 441 25.65 21.49 -19.11
N VAL A 442 26.16 21.20 -17.91
CA VAL A 442 27.05 22.07 -17.16
C VAL A 442 28.47 21.54 -17.33
N LYS A 443 29.30 22.27 -18.07
CA LYS A 443 30.72 21.97 -18.19
C LYS A 443 31.47 22.58 -17.00
N THR A 444 32.14 21.74 -16.22
CA THR A 444 33.08 22.18 -15.18
C THR A 444 34.51 21.87 -15.62
N SER A 445 35.51 22.37 -14.89
CA SER A 445 36.92 22.03 -15.14
C SER A 445 37.24 20.55 -14.91
N LEU A 446 36.42 19.82 -14.16
CA LEU A 446 36.65 18.41 -13.81
C LEU A 446 35.82 17.44 -14.65
N GLN A 447 34.61 17.82 -15.08
CA GLN A 447 33.69 16.93 -15.78
C GLN A 447 32.54 17.69 -16.48
N MET A 448 31.82 17.00 -17.35
CA MET A 448 30.54 17.48 -17.88
C MET A 448 29.37 16.84 -17.15
N LEU A 449 28.56 17.65 -16.48
CA LEU A 449 27.35 17.20 -15.78
C LEU A 449 26.12 17.40 -16.69
N THR A 450 25.35 16.35 -16.91
CA THR A 450 24.05 16.46 -17.61
C THR A 450 22.93 16.53 -16.59
N LEU A 451 22.33 17.71 -16.43
CA LEU A 451 21.18 17.95 -15.59
C LEU A 451 19.88 17.77 -16.39
N LYS A 452 18.84 17.29 -15.72
CA LYS A 452 17.48 17.25 -16.27
C LYS A 452 16.77 18.55 -15.93
N ARG A 453 16.18 19.22 -16.92
CA ARG A 453 15.39 20.44 -16.74
C ARG A 453 14.00 20.24 -17.31
N GLU A 454 12.96 20.61 -16.58
CA GLU A 454 11.59 20.56 -17.10
C GLU A 454 11.43 21.48 -18.30
N THR A 455 10.71 21.01 -19.32
CA THR A 455 10.29 21.82 -20.46
C THR A 455 8.81 22.18 -20.33
N ASP A 456 8.34 23.16 -21.10
CA ASP A 456 6.93 23.54 -21.13
C ASP A 456 6.06 22.57 -21.94
N LYS A 457 6.64 21.51 -22.52
CA LYS A 457 5.92 20.53 -23.32
C LYS A 457 5.35 19.40 -22.45
N VAL A 458 4.04 19.24 -22.46
CA VAL A 458 3.30 18.21 -21.72
C VAL A 458 3.39 16.85 -22.41
N MET A 459 3.49 15.78 -21.61
CA MET A 459 3.47 14.40 -22.10
C MET A 459 2.04 13.85 -22.12
N VAL A 460 1.29 14.11 -23.21
CA VAL A 460 -0.13 13.71 -23.37
C VAL A 460 -0.38 12.26 -22.94
N LYS A 461 0.42 11.31 -23.45
CA LYS A 461 0.25 9.89 -23.12
C LYS A 461 0.37 9.62 -21.61
N ARG A 462 1.32 10.28 -20.93
CA ARG A 462 1.54 10.08 -19.49
C ARG A 462 0.45 10.74 -18.66
N GLN A 463 0.05 11.97 -18.99
CA GLN A 463 -1.09 12.66 -18.37
C GLN A 463 -2.35 11.80 -18.40
N ARG A 464 -2.70 11.28 -19.59
CA ARG A 464 -3.84 10.36 -19.79
C ARG A 464 -3.76 9.11 -18.90
N THR A 465 -2.64 8.38 -18.97
CA THR A 465 -2.53 7.09 -18.26
C THR A 465 -2.39 7.24 -16.74
N ALA A 466 -1.89 8.39 -16.27
CA ALA A 466 -1.63 8.62 -14.86
C ALA A 466 -2.76 9.38 -14.15
N PHE A 467 -3.71 9.96 -14.87
CA PHE A 467 -4.81 10.67 -14.22
C PHE A 467 -5.71 9.77 -13.38
N PRO A 468 -6.26 8.65 -13.88
CA PRO A 468 -7.12 7.79 -13.06
C PRO A 468 -6.48 7.35 -11.73
N PRO A 469 -5.25 6.82 -11.70
CA PRO A 469 -4.65 6.39 -10.44
C PRO A 469 -4.29 7.56 -9.51
N ASN A 470 -3.85 8.70 -10.06
CA ASN A 470 -3.55 9.86 -9.23
C ASN A 470 -4.82 10.48 -8.63
N PHE A 471 -5.94 10.45 -9.36
CA PHE A 471 -7.22 10.93 -8.89
C PHE A 471 -7.74 10.07 -7.74
N VAL A 472 -7.77 8.74 -7.89
CA VAL A 472 -8.19 7.85 -6.80
C VAL A 472 -7.26 7.94 -5.59
N HIS A 473 -5.94 8.06 -5.80
CA HIS A 473 -5.01 8.36 -4.70
C HIS A 473 -5.33 9.64 -3.93
N SER A 474 -5.88 10.65 -4.62
CA SER A 474 -6.29 11.88 -3.95
C SER A 474 -7.58 11.74 -3.15
N LEU A 475 -8.47 10.82 -3.57
CA LEU A 475 -9.69 10.49 -2.83
C LEU A 475 -9.39 9.64 -1.60
N ASP A 476 -8.50 8.65 -1.69
CA ASP A 476 -8.08 7.86 -0.53
C ASP A 476 -7.31 8.71 0.50
N GLY A 477 -6.43 9.61 0.04
CA GLY A 477 -5.78 10.59 0.89
C GLY A 477 -6.79 11.49 1.60
N SER A 478 -7.83 11.93 0.88
CA SER A 478 -8.91 12.73 1.46
C SER A 478 -9.71 11.96 2.52
N HIS A 479 -10.09 10.71 2.22
CA HIS A 479 -10.81 9.85 3.16
C HIS A 479 -10.01 9.60 4.44
N MET A 480 -8.72 9.29 4.33
CA MET A 480 -7.84 9.09 5.48
C MET A 480 -7.72 10.36 6.33
N MET A 481 -7.52 11.52 5.69
CA MET A 481 -7.42 12.80 6.40
C MET A 481 -8.75 13.19 7.10
N MET A 482 -9.90 12.99 6.43
CA MET A 482 -11.22 13.19 7.04
C MET A 482 -11.43 12.30 8.27
N THR A 483 -11.04 11.02 8.15
CA THR A 483 -11.11 10.04 9.23
C THR A 483 -10.20 10.43 10.39
N ALA A 484 -8.95 10.81 10.13
CA ALA A 484 -7.99 11.23 11.14
C ALA A 484 -8.50 12.41 11.97
N ILE A 485 -9.01 13.46 11.32
CA ILE A 485 -9.59 14.63 11.98
C ILE A 485 -10.77 14.23 12.87
N ALA A 486 -11.66 13.38 12.36
CA ALA A 486 -12.85 12.94 13.09
C ALA A 486 -12.49 12.05 14.30
N CYS A 487 -11.52 11.13 14.14
CA CYS A 487 -10.97 10.33 15.24
C CYS A 487 -10.38 11.22 16.34
N LYS A 488 -9.58 12.22 15.99
CA LYS A 488 -9.02 13.17 16.96
C LYS A 488 -10.12 13.94 17.70
N LYS A 489 -11.15 14.40 17.00
CA LYS A 489 -12.31 15.10 17.61
C LYS A 489 -13.07 14.19 18.57
N ALA A 490 -13.12 12.89 18.28
CA ALA A 490 -13.69 11.87 19.18
C ALA A 490 -12.72 11.42 20.29
N GLY A 491 -11.51 11.99 20.37
CA GLY A 491 -10.53 11.68 21.41
C GLY A 491 -9.76 10.37 21.17
N LEU A 492 -9.68 9.86 19.94
CA LEU A 492 -8.92 8.66 19.59
C LEU A 492 -7.50 9.02 19.15
N SER A 493 -6.54 8.15 19.45
CA SER A 493 -5.23 8.15 18.78
C SER A 493 -5.41 7.62 17.35
N PHE A 494 -4.76 8.24 16.36
CA PHE A 494 -4.85 7.81 14.97
C PHE A 494 -3.47 7.80 14.30
N ALA A 495 -3.16 6.70 13.63
CA ALA A 495 -2.08 6.65 12.65
C ALA A 495 -2.60 6.00 11.37
N GLY A 496 -1.98 6.30 10.24
CA GLY A 496 -2.39 5.75 8.96
C GLY A 496 -1.19 5.39 8.08
N VAL A 497 -1.30 4.27 7.38
CA VAL A 497 -0.45 3.90 6.25
C VAL A 497 -1.33 3.85 5.01
N HIS A 498 -1.59 5.03 4.43
CA HIS A 498 -2.50 5.20 3.30
C HIS A 498 -3.90 4.65 3.57
N ASP A 499 -4.19 3.40 3.17
CA ASP A 499 -5.45 2.69 3.30
C ASP A 499 -5.51 1.71 4.49
N SER A 500 -4.59 1.87 5.44
CA SER A 500 -4.50 1.10 6.68
C SER A 500 -4.60 2.05 7.87
N TYR A 501 -5.66 1.95 8.68
CA TYR A 501 -6.00 2.90 9.75
C TYR A 501 -5.80 2.26 11.13
N TRP A 502 -5.07 2.95 11.99
CA TRP A 502 -4.57 2.38 13.25
C TRP A 502 -5.02 3.21 14.45
N THR A 503 -5.46 2.52 15.50
CA THR A 503 -5.82 3.12 16.78
C THR A 503 -5.54 2.14 17.93
N HIS A 504 -5.85 2.52 19.18
CA HIS A 504 -5.77 1.57 20.30
C HIS A 504 -6.83 0.48 20.17
N ALA A 505 -6.54 -0.73 20.64
CA ALA A 505 -7.47 -1.85 20.53
C ALA A 505 -8.88 -1.53 21.08
N CYS A 506 -8.98 -0.79 22.19
CA CYS A 506 -10.25 -0.38 22.79
C CYS A 506 -11.10 0.58 21.94
N ASP A 507 -10.48 1.26 20.97
CA ASP A 507 -11.08 2.32 20.17
C ASP A 507 -11.46 1.87 18.75
N VAL A 508 -11.15 0.62 18.38
CA VAL A 508 -11.32 0.13 17.00
C VAL A 508 -12.77 0.21 16.54
N ASP A 509 -13.74 -0.14 17.39
CA ASP A 509 -15.17 -0.02 17.04
C ASP A 509 -15.56 1.43 16.69
N ASN A 510 -15.09 2.39 17.48
CA ASN A 510 -15.35 3.81 17.25
C ASN A 510 -14.66 4.32 15.99
N MET A 511 -13.41 3.91 15.75
CA MET A 511 -12.68 4.23 14.51
C MET A 511 -13.40 3.65 13.29
N ASN A 512 -13.86 2.40 13.37
CA ASN A 512 -14.58 1.71 12.30
C ASN A 512 -15.92 2.38 11.96
N ARG A 513 -16.64 2.88 12.97
CA ARG A 513 -17.84 3.70 12.74
C ARG A 513 -17.47 5.01 12.02
N ILE A 514 -16.50 5.75 12.55
CA ILE A 514 -16.07 7.05 12.01
C ILE A 514 -15.56 6.92 10.57
N LEU A 515 -14.74 5.91 10.27
CA LEU A 515 -14.18 5.73 8.92
C LEU A 515 -15.27 5.42 7.89
N ARG A 516 -16.32 4.67 8.26
CA ARG A 516 -17.46 4.38 7.39
C ARG A 516 -18.29 5.63 7.16
N GLU A 517 -18.61 6.37 8.22
CA GLU A 517 -19.33 7.66 8.15
C GLU A 517 -18.60 8.64 7.22
N LYS A 518 -17.28 8.80 7.37
CA LYS A 518 -16.49 9.70 6.54
C LYS A 518 -16.32 9.22 5.11
N PHE A 519 -16.38 7.91 4.86
CA PHE A 519 -16.41 7.37 3.50
C PHE A 519 -17.73 7.71 2.80
N VAL A 520 -18.87 7.52 3.48
CA VAL A 520 -20.19 7.85 2.94
C VAL A 520 -20.30 9.35 2.68
N GLU A 521 -19.94 10.19 3.66
CA GLU A 521 -19.94 11.65 3.53
C GLU A 521 -19.11 12.13 2.32
N LEU A 522 -17.94 11.54 2.10
CA LEU A 522 -17.10 11.86 0.94
C LEU A 522 -17.84 11.61 -0.39
N TYR A 523 -18.57 10.49 -0.51
CA TYR A 523 -19.21 10.06 -1.75
C TYR A 523 -20.69 10.45 -1.90
N GLU A 524 -21.27 11.09 -0.89
CA GLU A 524 -22.50 11.87 -1.03
C GLU A 524 -22.26 13.16 -1.83
N THR A 525 -21.01 13.65 -1.85
CA THR A 525 -20.61 14.76 -2.71
C THR A 525 -20.56 14.32 -4.19
N PRO A 526 -21.05 15.12 -5.14
CA PRO A 526 -21.02 14.80 -6.58
C PRO A 526 -19.62 15.00 -7.17
N ILE A 527 -18.67 14.13 -6.78
CA ILE A 527 -17.24 14.28 -7.07
C ILE A 527 -16.92 14.36 -8.58
N LEU A 528 -17.54 13.50 -9.40
CA LEU A 528 -17.24 13.46 -10.84
C LEU A 528 -17.87 14.64 -11.58
N GLU A 529 -19.04 15.08 -11.15
CA GLU A 529 -19.73 16.28 -11.65
C GLU A 529 -18.91 17.53 -11.33
N ASN A 530 -18.51 17.72 -10.07
CA ASN A 530 -17.68 18.85 -9.65
C ASN A 530 -16.35 18.89 -10.43
N LEU A 531 -15.77 17.72 -10.71
CA LEU A 531 -14.57 17.62 -11.53
C LEU A 531 -14.82 18.06 -12.98
N LEU A 532 -15.91 17.59 -13.59
CA LEU A 532 -16.28 17.95 -14.96
C LEU A 532 -16.59 19.45 -15.08
N GLU A 533 -17.37 20.00 -14.15
CA GLU A 533 -17.68 21.42 -14.08
C GLU A 533 -16.39 22.26 -13.96
N SER A 534 -15.48 21.86 -13.07
CA SER A 534 -14.18 22.54 -12.92
C SER A 534 -13.33 22.51 -14.21
N PHE A 535 -13.38 21.42 -14.97
CA PHE A 535 -12.73 21.34 -16.28
C PHE A 535 -13.39 22.23 -17.32
N GLN A 536 -14.72 22.28 -17.36
CA GLN A 536 -15.48 23.15 -18.28
C GLN A 536 -15.26 24.63 -17.98
N GLU A 537 -15.19 25.01 -16.70
CA GLU A 537 -14.86 26.37 -16.27
C GLU A 537 -13.43 26.77 -16.65
N SER A 538 -12.47 25.85 -16.46
CA SER A 538 -11.06 26.09 -16.78
C SER A 538 -10.77 26.10 -18.27
N PHE A 539 -11.57 25.35 -19.05
CA PHE A 539 -11.38 25.14 -20.49
C PHE A 539 -12.72 25.29 -21.25
N PRO A 540 -13.32 26.50 -21.29
CA PRO A 540 -14.68 26.71 -21.82
C PRO A 540 -14.80 26.49 -23.33
N SER A 541 -13.68 26.40 -24.05
CA SER A 541 -13.63 26.11 -25.49
C SER A 541 -13.46 24.61 -25.81
N LEU A 542 -13.24 23.77 -24.81
CA LEU A 542 -13.03 22.33 -24.99
C LEU A 542 -14.31 21.55 -24.69
N GLU A 543 -14.56 20.53 -25.51
CA GLU A 543 -15.65 19.58 -25.30
C GLU A 543 -15.13 18.36 -24.53
N PHE A 544 -15.76 18.07 -23.39
CA PHE A 544 -15.44 16.93 -22.54
C PHE A 544 -16.45 15.79 -22.73
N PRO A 545 -16.01 14.52 -22.64
CA PRO A 545 -16.93 13.38 -22.74
C PRO A 545 -17.96 13.41 -21.59
N PRO A 546 -19.21 12.95 -21.85
CA PRO A 546 -20.24 12.90 -20.82
C PRO A 546 -19.83 11.93 -19.70
N LEU A 547 -20.39 12.15 -18.50
CA LEU A 547 -20.17 11.27 -17.36
C LEU A 547 -20.63 9.84 -17.66
N PRO A 548 -19.92 8.81 -17.16
CA PRO A 548 -20.37 7.44 -17.26
C PRO A 548 -21.64 7.22 -16.42
N GLU A 549 -22.48 6.28 -16.85
CA GLU A 549 -23.66 5.88 -16.07
C GLU A 549 -23.27 5.33 -14.70
N ARG A 550 -24.07 5.66 -13.69
CA ARG A 550 -23.93 5.14 -12.32
C ARG A 550 -24.87 3.96 -12.12
N GLY A 551 -24.41 2.99 -11.32
CA GLY A 551 -25.24 1.93 -10.80
C GLY A 551 -26.17 2.41 -9.68
N ASN A 552 -26.69 1.44 -8.93
CA ASN A 552 -27.75 1.61 -7.93
C ASN A 552 -27.34 1.24 -6.50
N LEU A 553 -26.04 1.19 -6.20
CA LEU A 553 -25.55 0.98 -4.83
C LEU A 553 -26.04 2.11 -3.91
N ASP A 554 -26.68 1.73 -2.81
CA ASP A 554 -26.91 2.63 -1.69
C ASP A 554 -25.64 2.70 -0.84
N LEU A 555 -25.04 3.89 -0.72
CA LEU A 555 -23.80 4.04 0.07
C LEU A 555 -24.02 3.83 1.56
N ASN A 556 -25.26 3.95 2.06
CA ASN A 556 -25.54 3.65 3.46
C ASN A 556 -25.29 2.19 3.80
N GLU A 557 -25.27 1.28 2.81
CA GLU A 557 -24.86 -0.12 3.01
C GLU A 557 -23.42 -0.23 3.57
N VAL A 558 -22.56 0.78 3.35
CA VAL A 558 -21.18 0.82 3.87
C VAL A 558 -21.14 0.98 5.39
N LEU A 559 -22.11 1.69 5.99
CA LEU A 559 -22.16 1.94 7.44
C LEU A 559 -22.27 0.65 8.25
N GLU A 560 -22.96 -0.34 7.69
CA GLU A 560 -23.20 -1.65 8.29
C GLU A 560 -22.20 -2.71 7.83
N SER A 561 -21.20 -2.37 7.00
CA SER A 561 -20.26 -3.36 6.46
C SER A 561 -19.10 -3.64 7.43
N PRO A 562 -19.09 -4.80 8.13
CA PRO A 562 -18.05 -5.11 9.12
C PRO A 562 -16.67 -5.26 8.48
N TYR A 563 -16.60 -5.71 7.22
CA TYR A 563 -15.34 -6.05 6.55
C TYR A 563 -14.86 -4.99 5.55
N PHE A 564 -15.49 -3.81 5.51
CA PHE A 564 -15.04 -2.71 4.64
C PHE A 564 -13.56 -2.36 4.89
N PHE A 565 -13.20 -2.19 6.16
CA PHE A 565 -11.84 -2.17 6.70
C PHE A 565 -11.79 -3.27 7.77
N ASN A 566 -10.82 -4.20 7.72
CA ASN A 566 -10.80 -5.36 8.63
C ASN A 566 -9.44 -5.97 8.89
#